data_AF-A0A2S2QQF3-F1
#
_entry.id   AF-A0A2S2QQF3-F1
#
_cell.length_a   1.000
_cell.length_b   1.000
_cell.length_c   1.000
_cell.angle_alpha   90.00
_cell.angle_beta   90.00
_cell.angle_gamma   90.00
#
_symmetry.space_group_name_H-M   'P 1'
#
loop_
_entity.id
_entity.type
_entity.pdbx_description
1 polymer ?
#
loop_
_entity_poly.entity_id
_entity_poly.type
_entity_poly.pdbx_seq_one_letter_code
_entity_poly.pdbx_strand_id
1 'polypeptide(L)'
;MMSSGVGSPQGLMDNVEVAQQIEFVGNHVAHTDKMRLTIQSDVESFGALYSQCAKCAQNLQQVQEMVSSVAGTQPEVVRKLKLEMESFEQQLRAKSYNLKSSICAYINKLNESLNMISPIQAYVIDKVLVQWKREQQLVGNGYNHKTDIVSIQKWCEKLCDLIWITRSHIKEAENFRSTLSFYVRYFELQQSSEIINILLEMTVQYLSSLIAST
;
A
#
# COMPACT_ATOMS: atom_id res chain seq x y z
N MET A 1 -46.44 26.21 27.63
CA MET A 1 -45.70 26.03 26.37
C MET A 1 -44.37 25.38 26.72
N MET A 2 -44.27 24.07 26.46
CA MET A 2 -43.03 23.31 26.64
C MET A 2 -42.20 23.47 25.37
N SER A 3 -40.95 23.91 25.48
CA SER A 3 -39.98 23.88 24.39
C SER A 3 -38.85 22.96 24.82
N SER A 4 -38.97 21.69 24.46
CA SER A 4 -37.90 20.71 24.53
C SER A 4 -36.98 20.95 23.34
N GLY A 5 -35.80 21.53 23.60
CA GLY A 5 -34.74 21.66 22.62
C GLY A 5 -34.18 20.28 22.28
N VAL A 6 -34.45 19.84 21.05
CA VAL A 6 -33.95 18.61 20.45
C VAL A 6 -32.42 18.66 20.37
N GLY A 7 -31.75 17.92 21.24
CA GLY A 7 -30.33 17.61 21.11
C GLY A 7 -30.15 16.58 20.01
N SER A 8 -29.46 16.96 18.93
CA SER A 8 -29.03 16.05 17.86
C SER A 8 -28.21 14.89 18.43
N PRO A 9 -28.52 13.62 18.13
CA PRO A 9 -27.66 12.50 18.47
C PRO A 9 -26.56 12.39 17.41
N GLN A 10 -25.55 13.26 17.47
CA GLN A 10 -24.25 12.92 16.90
C GLN A 10 -23.68 11.86 17.84
N GLY A 11 -23.80 10.59 17.46
CA GLY A 11 -23.23 9.46 18.19
C GLY A 11 -21.77 9.75 18.46
N LEU A 12 -21.46 10.04 19.73
CA LEU A 12 -20.09 10.07 20.23
C LEU A 12 -19.60 8.63 20.10
N MET A 13 -18.54 8.41 19.32
CA MET A 13 -17.87 7.11 19.35
C MET A 13 -17.36 6.89 20.78
N ASP A 14 -17.85 5.86 21.45
CA ASP A 14 -17.41 5.56 22.80
C ASP A 14 -15.94 5.10 22.80
N ASN A 15 -15.26 5.20 23.93
CA ASN A 15 -13.83 4.83 24.06
C ASN A 15 -13.55 3.39 23.58
N VAL A 16 -14.51 2.47 23.76
CA VAL A 16 -14.42 1.08 23.28
C VAL A 16 -14.48 1.02 21.75
N GLU A 17 -15.31 1.85 21.14
CA GLU A 17 -15.49 1.92 19.69
C GLU A 17 -14.22 2.46 19.00
N VAL A 18 -13.54 3.45 19.60
CA VAL A 18 -12.24 3.95 19.12
C VAL A 18 -11.20 2.82 19.08
N ALA A 19 -11.09 2.05 20.17
CA ALA A 19 -10.14 0.95 20.25
C ALA A 19 -10.43 -0.15 19.20
N GLN A 20 -11.70 -0.51 19.02
CA GLN A 20 -12.14 -1.49 18.02
C GLN A 20 -11.87 -1.01 16.59
N GLN A 21 -12.12 0.26 16.29
CA GLN A 21 -11.83 0.81 14.96
C GLN A 21 -10.32 0.85 14.68
N ILE A 22 -9.48 1.21 15.65
CA ILE A 22 -8.02 1.14 15.51
C ILE A 22 -7.56 -0.30 15.24
N GLU A 23 -8.12 -1.28 15.94
CA GLU A 23 -7.81 -2.70 15.70
C GLU A 23 -8.28 -3.17 14.32
N PHE A 24 -9.47 -2.77 13.89
CA PHE A 24 -9.99 -3.07 12.56
C PHE A 24 -9.06 -2.54 11.46
N VAL A 25 -8.60 -1.29 11.59
CA VAL A 25 -7.61 -0.71 10.67
C VAL A 25 -6.29 -1.46 10.74
N GLY A 26 -5.83 -1.84 11.93
CA GLY A 26 -4.63 -2.66 12.08
C GLY A 26 -4.70 -3.98 11.32
N ASN A 27 -5.83 -4.67 11.38
CA ASN A 27 -6.06 -5.90 10.62
C ASN A 27 -6.07 -5.64 9.10
N HIS A 28 -6.66 -4.53 8.67
CA HIS A 28 -6.64 -4.13 7.26
C HIS A 28 -5.22 -3.84 6.75
N VAL A 29 -4.41 -3.11 7.52
CA VAL A 29 -3.00 -2.82 7.21
C VAL A 29 -2.18 -4.11 7.16
N ALA A 30 -2.40 -5.04 8.09
CA ALA A 30 -1.74 -6.35 8.09
C ALA A 30 -2.12 -7.20 6.87
N HIS A 31 -3.38 -7.16 6.43
CA HIS A 31 -3.79 -7.82 5.19
C HIS A 31 -3.14 -7.17 3.95
N THR A 32 -3.03 -5.85 3.96
CA THR A 32 -2.36 -5.09 2.89
C THR A 32 -0.87 -5.44 2.80
N ASP A 33 -0.19 -5.70 3.92
CA ASP A 33 1.19 -6.19 3.92
C ASP A 33 1.32 -7.59 3.28
N LYS A 34 0.34 -8.49 3.47
CA LYS A 34 0.34 -9.79 2.78
C LYS A 34 0.27 -9.61 1.26
N MET A 35 -0.53 -8.66 0.77
CA MET A 35 -0.57 -8.33 -0.65
C MET A 35 0.79 -7.83 -1.16
N ARG A 36 1.47 -6.97 -0.36
CA ARG A 36 2.82 -6.49 -0.68
C ARG A 36 3.81 -7.64 -0.84
N LEU A 37 3.80 -8.61 0.08
CA LEU A 37 4.68 -9.78 0.01
C LEU A 37 4.44 -10.62 -1.24
N THR A 38 3.17 -10.84 -1.62
CA THR A 38 2.82 -11.54 -2.85
C THR A 38 3.33 -10.80 -4.08
N ILE A 39 3.12 -9.48 -4.16
CA ILE A 39 3.60 -8.66 -5.28
C ILE A 39 5.13 -8.69 -5.38
N GLN A 40 5.83 -8.61 -4.25
CA GLN A 40 7.30 -8.72 -4.23
C GLN A 40 7.76 -10.05 -4.84
N SER A 41 7.17 -11.17 -4.41
CA SER A 41 7.47 -12.49 -4.98
C SER A 41 7.15 -12.57 -6.48
N ASP A 42 6.07 -11.93 -6.94
CA ASP A 42 5.69 -11.91 -8.35
C ASP A 42 6.64 -11.05 -9.20
N VAL A 43 7.14 -9.94 -8.67
CA VAL A 43 8.15 -9.09 -9.31
C VAL A 43 9.47 -9.85 -9.48
N GLU A 44 9.92 -10.56 -8.44
CA GLU A 44 11.12 -11.40 -8.50
C GLU A 44 10.96 -12.54 -9.52
N SER A 45 9.81 -13.22 -9.49
CA SER A 45 9.46 -14.27 -10.45
C SER A 45 9.44 -13.75 -11.89
N PHE A 46 8.90 -12.54 -12.11
CA PHE A 46 8.91 -11.88 -13.42
C PHE A 46 10.34 -11.59 -13.88
N GLY A 47 11.19 -11.04 -13.01
CA GLY A 47 12.59 -10.76 -13.33
C GLY A 47 13.38 -12.02 -13.71
N ALA A 48 13.16 -13.13 -13.01
CA ALA A 48 13.75 -14.42 -13.34
C ALA A 48 13.31 -14.93 -14.73
N LEU A 49 12.01 -14.87 -15.01
CA LEU A 49 11.45 -15.27 -16.30
C LEU A 49 11.98 -14.40 -17.45
N TYR A 50 12.10 -13.09 -17.22
CA TYR A 50 12.66 -12.15 -18.19
C TYR A 50 14.12 -12.49 -18.51
N SER A 51 14.93 -12.79 -17.48
CA SER A 51 16.32 -13.21 -17.66
C SER A 51 16.42 -14.52 -18.46
N GLN A 52 15.54 -15.49 -18.22
CA GLN A 52 15.48 -16.73 -18.98
C GLN A 52 15.13 -16.48 -20.45
N CYS A 53 14.14 -15.63 -20.73
CA CYS A 53 13.78 -15.24 -22.08
C CYS A 53 14.95 -14.56 -22.81
N ALA A 54 15.70 -13.68 -22.13
CA ALA A 54 16.87 -13.02 -22.70
C ALA A 54 18.00 -14.02 -23.04
N LYS A 55 18.26 -15.00 -22.18
CA LYS A 55 19.22 -16.09 -22.44
C LYS A 55 18.79 -16.94 -23.64
N CYS A 56 17.50 -17.28 -23.72
CA CYS A 56 16.95 -18.03 -24.84
C CYS A 56 17.14 -17.27 -26.17
N ALA A 57 16.90 -15.95 -26.18
CA ALA A 57 17.11 -15.11 -27.34
C ALA A 57 18.59 -15.07 -27.79
N GLN A 58 19.52 -14.97 -26.83
CA GLN A 58 20.96 -15.04 -27.13
C GLN A 58 21.38 -16.39 -27.73
N ASN A 59 20.91 -17.50 -27.16
CA ASN A 59 21.19 -18.85 -27.68
C ASN A 59 20.66 -19.01 -29.11
N LEU A 60 19.44 -18.51 -29.37
CA LEU A 60 18.85 -18.55 -30.69
C LEU A 60 19.67 -17.76 -31.72
N GLN A 61 20.20 -16.59 -31.33
CA GLN A 61 21.06 -15.80 -32.20
C GLN A 61 22.37 -16.51 -32.53
N GLN A 62 23.04 -17.11 -31.54
CA GLN A 62 24.29 -17.86 -31.75
C GLN A 62 24.09 -19.06 -32.69
N VAL A 63 23.01 -19.81 -32.50
CA VAL A 63 22.68 -20.95 -33.37
C VAL A 63 22.40 -20.48 -34.79
N GLN A 64 21.71 -19.36 -34.98
CA GLN A 64 21.46 -18.78 -36.32
C GLN A 64 22.74 -18.33 -37.03
N GLU A 65 23.67 -17.73 -36.30
CA GLU A 65 24.98 -17.33 -36.84
C GLU A 65 25.83 -18.57 -37.24
N MET A 66 25.77 -19.66 -36.46
CA MET A 66 26.42 -20.93 -36.79
C MET A 66 25.79 -21.66 -37.99
N VAL A 67 24.46 -21.58 -38.17
CA VAL A 67 23.77 -22.12 -39.35
C VAL A 67 24.25 -21.43 -40.64
N SER A 68 24.64 -20.15 -40.54
CA SER A 68 25.11 -19.36 -41.68
C SER A 68 26.54 -19.70 -42.09
N SER A 69 27.34 -20.34 -41.21
CA SER A 69 28.74 -20.71 -41.45
C SER A 69 28.96 -22.21 -41.70
N VAL A 70 28.04 -23.08 -41.26
CA VAL A 70 28.13 -24.54 -41.45
C VAL A 70 26.83 -25.05 -42.07
N ALA A 71 26.91 -25.61 -43.28
CA ALA A 71 25.79 -26.10 -44.10
C ALA A 71 25.04 -27.35 -43.53
N GLY A 72 25.00 -27.53 -42.20
CA GLY A 72 24.48 -28.75 -41.56
C GLY A 72 23.72 -28.57 -40.24
N THR A 73 23.51 -27.35 -39.75
CA THR A 73 22.84 -27.16 -38.45
C THR A 73 21.31 -27.32 -38.59
N GLN A 74 20.75 -28.27 -37.84
CA GLN A 74 19.38 -28.79 -38.00
C GLN A 74 18.30 -27.70 -37.80
N PRO A 75 17.42 -27.46 -38.80
CA PRO A 75 16.29 -26.52 -38.69
C PRO A 75 15.35 -26.83 -37.52
N GLU A 76 15.37 -28.06 -36.99
CA GLU A 76 14.57 -28.49 -35.84
C GLU A 76 14.98 -27.80 -34.53
N VAL A 77 16.28 -27.57 -34.28
CA VAL A 77 16.78 -26.94 -33.06
C VAL A 77 16.37 -25.47 -33.01
N VAL A 78 16.52 -24.76 -34.13
CA VAL A 78 16.06 -23.38 -34.28
C VAL A 78 14.54 -23.28 -34.08
N ARG A 79 13.77 -24.24 -34.63
CA ARG A 79 12.32 -24.29 -34.44
C ARG A 79 11.92 -24.49 -32.97
N LYS A 80 12.60 -25.39 -32.24
CA LYS A 80 12.34 -25.62 -30.81
C LYS A 80 12.61 -24.36 -29.98
N LEU A 81 13.75 -23.71 -30.17
CA LEU A 81 14.10 -22.47 -29.46
C LEU A 81 13.12 -21.33 -29.75
N LYS A 82 12.62 -21.23 -30.99
CA LYS A 82 11.58 -20.23 -31.34
C LYS A 82 10.27 -20.47 -30.58
N LEU A 83 9.81 -21.72 -30.51
CA LEU A 83 8.60 -22.08 -29.77
C LEU A 83 8.75 -21.83 -28.26
N GLU A 84 9.93 -22.13 -27.71
CA GLU A 84 10.24 -21.87 -26.31
C GLU A 84 10.25 -20.37 -25.99
N MET A 85 10.87 -19.56 -26.86
CA MET A 85 10.87 -18.10 -26.75
C MET A 85 9.44 -17.52 -26.81
N GLU A 86 8.60 -18.02 -27.73
CA GLU A 86 7.20 -17.60 -27.81
C GLU A 86 6.42 -17.96 -26.52
N SER A 87 6.69 -19.13 -25.94
CA SER A 87 6.11 -19.51 -24.64
C SER A 87 6.54 -18.56 -23.52
N PHE A 88 7.81 -18.18 -23.45
CA PHE A 88 8.29 -17.21 -22.45
C PHE A 88 7.65 -15.83 -22.64
N GLU A 89 7.52 -15.36 -23.88
CA GLU A 89 6.84 -14.09 -24.20
C GLU A 89 5.38 -14.09 -23.74
N GLN A 90 4.64 -15.18 -24.00
CA GLN A 90 3.26 -15.32 -23.56
C GLN A 90 3.16 -15.28 -22.03
N GLN A 91 4.04 -15.99 -21.33
CA GLN A 91 4.09 -15.99 -19.87
C GLN A 91 4.45 -14.61 -19.30
N LEU A 92 5.40 -13.89 -19.91
CA LEU A 92 5.78 -12.54 -19.50
C LEU A 92 4.63 -11.55 -19.70
N ARG A 93 3.89 -11.63 -20.80
CA ARG A 93 2.70 -10.80 -21.02
C ARG A 93 1.61 -11.07 -19.98
N ALA A 94 1.32 -12.34 -19.70
CA ALA A 94 0.33 -12.73 -18.69
C ALA A 94 0.74 -12.25 -17.29
N LYS A 95 1.99 -12.47 -16.88
CA LYS A 95 2.51 -11.98 -15.59
C LYS A 95 2.51 -10.47 -15.50
N SER A 96 2.88 -9.75 -16.56
CA SER A 96 2.83 -8.29 -16.59
C SER A 96 1.41 -7.76 -16.34
N TYR A 97 0.41 -8.34 -17.01
CA TYR A 97 -0.99 -7.97 -16.79
C TYR A 97 -1.42 -8.19 -15.32
N ASN A 98 -1.12 -9.36 -14.77
CA ASN A 98 -1.45 -9.69 -13.38
C ASN A 98 -0.74 -8.77 -12.38
N LEU A 99 0.54 -8.46 -12.60
CA LEU A 99 1.31 -7.53 -11.77
C LEU A 99 0.73 -6.13 -11.80
N LYS A 100 0.38 -5.60 -12.98
CA LYS A 100 -0.25 -4.28 -13.11
C LYS A 100 -1.57 -4.21 -12.34
N SER A 101 -2.42 -5.23 -12.50
CA SER A 101 -3.70 -5.33 -11.79
C SER A 101 -3.49 -5.41 -10.28
N SER A 102 -2.57 -6.25 -9.82
CA SER A 102 -2.27 -6.45 -8.40
C SER A 102 -1.70 -5.19 -7.75
N ILE A 103 -0.80 -4.47 -8.44
CA ILE A 103 -0.24 -3.19 -7.96
C ILE A 103 -1.34 -2.12 -7.88
N CYS A 104 -2.23 -2.03 -8.86
CA CYS A 104 -3.36 -1.10 -8.80
C CYS A 104 -4.28 -1.40 -7.62
N ALA A 105 -4.64 -2.68 -7.42
CA ALA A 105 -5.44 -3.11 -6.28
C ALA A 105 -4.74 -2.81 -4.94
N TYR A 106 -3.43 -3.02 -4.87
CA TYR A 106 -2.62 -2.71 -3.68
C TYR A 106 -2.61 -1.21 -3.37
N ILE A 107 -2.41 -0.33 -4.36
CA ILE A 107 -2.48 1.12 -4.18
C ILE A 107 -3.87 1.54 -3.68
N ASN A 108 -4.93 0.96 -4.23
CA ASN A 108 -6.30 1.23 -3.74
C ASN A 108 -6.48 0.82 -2.27
N LYS A 109 -5.92 -0.33 -1.86
CA LYS A 109 -5.94 -0.77 -0.45
C LYS A 109 -5.14 0.14 0.49
N LEU A 110 -4.04 0.72 0.01
CA LEU A 110 -3.29 1.73 0.76
C LEU A 110 -4.12 3.01 0.94
N ASN A 111 -4.81 3.45 -0.11
CA ASN A 111 -5.73 4.58 -0.03
C ASN A 111 -6.90 4.30 0.94
N GLU A 112 -7.53 3.12 0.85
CA GLU A 112 -8.56 2.69 1.80
C GLU A 112 -8.05 2.73 3.25
N SER A 113 -6.83 2.27 3.51
CA SER A 113 -6.23 2.30 4.85
C SER A 113 -6.13 3.72 5.39
N LEU A 114 -5.67 4.68 4.58
CA LEU A 114 -5.61 6.09 4.99
C LEU A 114 -7.00 6.70 5.21
N ASN A 115 -7.97 6.37 4.37
CA ASN A 115 -9.35 6.83 4.53
C ASN A 115 -10.04 6.26 5.78
N MET A 116 -9.62 5.08 6.25
CA MET A 116 -10.09 4.54 7.54
C MET A 116 -9.38 5.19 8.73
N ILE A 117 -8.08 5.52 8.62
CA ILE A 117 -7.32 6.20 9.67
C ILE A 117 -7.84 7.63 9.91
N SER A 118 -8.14 8.36 8.84
CA SER A 118 -8.52 9.77 8.89
C SER A 118 -9.65 10.12 9.87
N PRO A 119 -10.84 9.47 9.84
CA PRO A 119 -11.93 9.80 10.76
C PRO A 119 -11.59 9.45 12.21
N ILE A 120 -10.84 8.36 12.45
CA ILE A 120 -10.42 7.96 13.80
C ILE A 120 -9.47 9.01 14.37
N GLN A 121 -8.48 9.44 13.59
CA GLN A 121 -7.53 10.46 14.00
C GLN A 121 -8.24 11.79 14.31
N ALA A 122 -9.13 12.26 13.42
CA ALA A 122 -9.90 13.48 13.65
C ALA A 122 -10.74 13.38 14.92
N TYR A 123 -11.38 12.23 15.18
CA TYR A 123 -12.15 12.03 16.40
C TYR A 123 -11.27 12.06 17.67
N VAL A 124 -10.15 11.32 17.67
CA VAL A 124 -9.24 11.26 18.82
C VAL A 124 -8.65 12.64 19.13
N ILE A 125 -8.20 13.38 18.11
CA ILE A 125 -7.56 14.69 18.28
C ILE A 125 -8.60 15.77 18.58
N ASP A 126 -9.59 15.96 17.70
CA ASP A 126 -10.47 17.14 17.73
C ASP A 126 -11.61 17.00 18.74
N LYS A 127 -11.94 15.77 19.14
CA LYS A 127 -12.99 15.51 20.13
C LYS A 127 -12.40 15.04 21.45
N VAL A 128 -11.75 13.88 21.48
CA VAL A 128 -11.41 13.26 22.76
C VAL A 128 -10.29 14.02 23.47
N LEU A 129 -9.22 14.37 22.78
CA LEU A 129 -8.10 15.11 23.38
C LEU A 129 -8.49 16.53 23.76
N VAL A 130 -9.25 17.23 22.90
CA VAL A 130 -9.78 18.57 23.23
C VAL A 130 -10.70 18.52 24.44
N GLN A 131 -11.62 17.54 24.50
CA GLN A 131 -12.52 17.36 25.64
C GLN A 131 -11.73 17.07 26.92
N TRP A 132 -10.74 16.18 26.86
CA TRP A 132 -9.87 15.90 28.00
C TRP A 132 -9.12 17.15 28.48
N LYS A 133 -8.55 17.95 27.58
CA LYS A 133 -7.87 19.22 27.93
C LYS A 133 -8.83 20.19 28.64
N ARG A 134 -10.09 20.26 28.21
CA ARG A 134 -11.12 21.08 28.89
C ARG A 134 -11.46 20.55 30.27
N GLU A 135 -11.68 19.25 30.40
CA GLU A 135 -11.96 18.60 31.69
C GLU A 135 -10.81 18.79 32.66
N GLN A 136 -9.56 18.68 32.19
CA GLN A 136 -8.34 18.93 32.98
C GLN A 136 -8.30 20.34 33.58
N GLN A 137 -8.73 21.37 32.83
CA GLN A 137 -8.80 22.74 33.35
C GLN A 137 -9.83 22.90 34.48
N LEU A 138 -10.87 22.06 34.50
CA LEU A 138 -11.94 22.09 35.49
C LEU A 138 -11.63 21.26 36.75
N VAL A 139 -10.53 20.51 36.77
CA VAL A 139 -10.09 19.71 37.93
C VAL A 139 -9.85 20.58 39.15
N GLY A 140 -9.35 21.81 38.95
CA GLY A 140 -9.21 22.80 40.03
C GLY A 140 -10.53 23.18 40.70
N ASN A 141 -11.67 22.92 40.03
CA ASN A 141 -13.03 23.13 40.54
C ASN A 141 -13.68 21.83 41.06
N GLY A 142 -12.91 20.76 41.25
CA GLY A 142 -13.40 19.46 41.74
C GLY A 142 -14.05 18.56 40.67
N TYR A 143 -13.84 18.86 39.39
CA TYR A 143 -14.33 18.00 38.31
C TYR A 143 -13.49 16.72 38.18
N ASN A 144 -14.15 15.56 38.06
CA ASN A 144 -13.50 14.28 37.81
C ASN A 144 -13.55 13.95 36.31
N HIS A 145 -12.39 13.73 35.71
CA HIS A 145 -12.25 13.35 34.30
C HIS A 145 -12.94 12.02 33.98
N LYS A 146 -13.58 11.92 32.81
CA LYS A 146 -14.21 10.68 32.35
C LYS A 146 -13.26 9.73 31.61
N THR A 147 -12.28 10.27 30.90
CA THR A 147 -11.32 9.51 30.10
C THR A 147 -9.91 9.75 30.63
N ASP A 148 -9.15 8.68 30.80
CA ASP A 148 -7.75 8.77 31.23
C ASP A 148 -6.83 9.13 30.06
N ILE A 149 -5.91 10.07 30.29
CA ILE A 149 -4.91 10.52 29.31
C ILE A 149 -4.07 9.36 28.77
N VAL A 150 -3.82 8.35 29.61
CA VAL A 150 -3.09 7.14 29.22
C VAL A 150 -3.79 6.39 28.08
N SER A 151 -5.13 6.39 28.06
CA SER A 151 -5.89 5.74 26.97
C SER A 151 -5.76 6.51 25.67
N ILE A 152 -5.83 7.85 25.75
CA ILE A 152 -5.68 8.74 24.59
C ILE A 152 -4.28 8.62 24.01
N GLN A 153 -3.24 8.62 24.86
CA GLN A 153 -1.86 8.44 24.44
C GLN A 153 -1.67 7.11 23.70
N LYS A 154 -2.20 6.01 24.24
CA LYS A 154 -2.14 4.69 23.57
C LYS A 154 -2.81 4.69 22.20
N TRP A 155 -3.91 5.42 22.03
CA TRP A 155 -4.55 5.55 20.72
C TRP A 155 -3.70 6.37 19.75
N CYS A 156 -3.13 7.50 20.21
CA CYS A 156 -2.23 8.32 19.41
C CYS A 156 -0.97 7.54 18.97
N GLU A 157 -0.35 6.79 19.87
CA GLU A 157 0.80 5.92 19.57
C GLU A 157 0.44 4.87 18.51
N LYS A 158 -0.67 4.15 18.69
CA LYS A 158 -1.14 3.16 17.71
C LYS A 158 -1.48 3.79 16.35
N LEU A 159 -2.11 4.96 16.33
CA LEU A 159 -2.40 5.68 15.09
C LEU A 159 -1.11 6.09 14.39
N CYS A 160 -0.13 6.60 15.14
CA CYS A 160 1.20 6.94 14.61
C CYS A 160 1.87 5.72 13.97
N ASP A 161 1.89 4.58 14.66
CA ASP A 161 2.42 3.33 14.13
C ASP A 161 1.72 2.90 12.85
N LEU A 162 0.38 2.94 12.83
CA LEU A 162 -0.41 2.58 11.64
C LEU A 162 -0.13 3.50 10.46
N ILE A 163 -0.04 4.82 10.68
CA ILE A 163 0.29 5.79 9.62
C ILE A 163 1.70 5.54 9.11
N TRP A 164 2.66 5.26 10.01
CA TRP A 164 4.05 4.99 9.64
C TRP A 164 4.20 3.70 8.83
N ILE A 165 3.58 2.61 9.27
CA ILE A 165 3.56 1.34 8.55
C ILE A 165 2.92 1.54 7.17
N THR A 166 1.78 2.21 7.10
CA THR A 166 1.10 2.51 5.82
C THR A 166 1.98 3.35 4.90
N ARG A 167 2.69 4.36 5.43
CA ARG A 167 3.68 5.15 4.69
C ARG A 167 4.81 4.28 4.14
N SER A 168 5.31 3.33 4.94
CA SER A 168 6.32 2.36 4.49
C SER A 168 5.80 1.52 3.33
N HIS A 169 4.57 1.01 3.43
CA HIS A 169 3.93 0.23 2.37
C HIS A 169 3.71 1.03 1.07
N ILE A 170 3.39 2.33 1.18
CA ILE A 170 3.29 3.24 0.02
C ILE A 170 4.65 3.43 -0.65
N LYS A 171 5.74 3.58 0.12
CA LYS A 171 7.10 3.61 -0.44
C LYS A 171 7.49 2.31 -1.13
N GLU A 172 7.04 1.17 -0.62
CA GLU A 172 7.25 -0.12 -1.28
C GLU A 172 6.51 -0.21 -2.63
N ALA A 173 5.31 0.38 -2.75
CA ALA A 173 4.62 0.49 -4.03
C ALA A 173 5.43 1.30 -5.06
N GLU A 174 6.08 2.38 -4.61
CA GLU A 174 7.01 3.18 -5.42
C GLU A 174 8.24 2.37 -5.86
N ASN A 175 8.78 1.55 -4.95
CA ASN A 175 9.92 0.66 -5.24
C ASN A 175 9.57 -0.40 -6.29
N PHE A 176 8.37 -1.01 -6.22
CA PHE A 176 7.90 -1.93 -7.25
C PHE A 176 7.81 -1.24 -8.60
N ARG A 177 7.24 -0.04 -8.66
CA ARG A 177 7.15 0.73 -9.91
C ARG A 177 8.53 1.03 -10.49
N SER A 178 9.45 1.49 -9.65
CA SER A 178 10.82 1.80 -10.04
C SER A 178 11.53 0.56 -10.60
N THR A 179 11.38 -0.59 -9.93
CA THR A 179 11.94 -1.87 -10.38
C THR A 179 11.32 -2.33 -11.70
N LEU A 180 10.00 -2.21 -11.85
CA LEU A 180 9.31 -2.63 -13.06
C LEU A 180 9.58 -1.70 -14.25
N SER A 181 10.00 -0.46 -14.00
CA SER A 181 10.39 0.50 -15.05
C SER A 181 11.57 0.01 -15.90
N PHE A 182 12.43 -0.85 -15.36
CA PHE A 182 13.51 -1.49 -16.14
C PHE A 182 12.97 -2.41 -17.25
N TYR A 183 11.73 -2.88 -17.14
CA TYR A 183 11.08 -3.76 -18.10
C TYR A 183 10.11 -2.98 -19.01
N VAL A 184 10.58 -1.88 -19.62
CA VAL A 184 9.79 -0.93 -20.42
C VAL A 184 8.87 -1.61 -21.45
N ARG A 185 9.33 -2.70 -22.09
CA ARG A 185 8.52 -3.45 -23.07
C ARG A 185 7.22 -4.03 -22.49
N TYR A 186 7.16 -4.22 -21.18
CA TYR A 186 6.04 -4.83 -20.49
C TYR A 186 5.27 -3.85 -19.61
N PHE A 187 5.87 -2.73 -19.21
CA PHE A 187 5.28 -1.79 -18.25
C PHE A 187 5.33 -0.34 -18.79
N GLU A 188 4.16 0.17 -19.16
CA GLU A 188 3.93 1.61 -19.39
C GLU A 188 3.31 2.18 -18.10
N LEU A 189 4.07 2.91 -17.29
CA LEU A 189 3.63 3.37 -15.98
C LEU A 189 3.75 4.90 -15.85
N GLN A 190 2.86 5.65 -16.51
CA GLN A 190 2.80 7.12 -16.37
C GLN A 190 1.81 7.60 -15.28
N GLN A 191 0.63 6.98 -15.13
CA GLN A 191 -0.43 7.54 -14.25
C GLN A 191 -0.33 7.16 -12.76
N SER A 192 0.41 6.11 -12.40
CA SER A 192 0.47 5.62 -11.01
C SER A 192 1.34 6.48 -10.07
N SER A 193 2.10 7.44 -10.59
CA SER A 193 3.01 8.29 -9.80
C SER A 193 2.30 9.35 -8.99
N GLU A 194 1.27 9.97 -9.57
CA GLU A 194 0.54 11.06 -8.90
C GLU A 194 -0.20 10.55 -7.66
N ILE A 195 -0.88 9.40 -7.79
CA ILE A 195 -1.62 8.80 -6.66
C ILE A 195 -0.67 8.47 -5.51
N ILE A 196 0.48 7.83 -5.77
CA ILE A 196 1.45 7.49 -4.73
C ILE A 196 1.94 8.75 -3.99
N ASN A 197 2.23 9.83 -4.72
CA ASN A 197 2.65 11.09 -4.11
C ASN A 197 1.56 11.69 -3.23
N ILE A 198 0.30 11.70 -3.69
CA ILE A 198 -0.85 12.15 -2.90
C ILE A 198 -0.96 11.34 -1.60
N LEU A 199 -0.86 10.02 -1.66
CA LEU A 199 -0.93 9.17 -0.45
C LEU A 199 0.25 9.45 0.50
N LEU A 200 1.45 9.68 -0.03
CA LEU A 200 2.61 10.07 0.78
C LEU A 200 2.40 11.44 1.46
N GLU A 201 1.82 12.41 0.78
CA GLU A 201 1.48 13.71 1.35
C GLU A 201 0.43 13.59 2.46
N MET A 202 -0.62 12.79 2.25
CA MET A 202 -1.63 12.51 3.28
C MET A 202 -1.00 11.94 4.56
N THR A 203 -0.06 10.98 4.44
CA THR A 203 0.62 10.45 5.63
C THR A 203 1.42 11.51 6.38
N VAL A 204 2.03 12.48 5.67
CA VAL A 204 2.75 13.60 6.31
C VAL A 204 1.79 14.53 7.03
N GLN A 205 0.64 14.83 6.42
CA GLN A 205 -0.40 15.67 7.04
C GLN A 205 -0.93 15.00 8.31
N TYR A 206 -1.21 13.70 8.26
CA TYR A 206 -1.71 12.94 9.40
C TYR A 206 -0.70 12.90 10.55
N LEU A 207 0.57 12.59 10.26
CA LEU A 207 1.63 12.62 11.29
C LEU A 207 1.81 14.02 11.87
N SER A 208 1.83 15.06 11.02
CA SER A 208 2.00 16.45 11.47
C SER A 208 0.86 16.88 12.39
N SER A 209 -0.38 16.54 12.05
CA SER A 209 -1.56 16.83 12.89
C SER A 209 -1.49 16.13 14.24
N LEU A 210 -1.04 14.87 14.26
CA LEU A 210 -0.92 14.09 15.49
C LEU A 210 0.18 14.67 16.40
N ILE A 211 1.37 14.91 15.86
CA ILE A 211 2.52 15.51 16.57
C ILE A 211 2.22 16.91 17.10
N ALA A 212 1.51 17.75 16.33
CA ALA A 212 1.19 19.11 16.76
C ALA A 212 0.14 19.15 17.90
N SER A 213 -0.64 18.07 18.06
CA SER A 213 -1.79 18.04 18.97
C SER A 213 -1.50 17.37 20.31
N THR A 214 -0.63 16.35 20.29
CA THR A 214 -0.14 15.59 21.46
C THR A 214 1.05 16.26 22.10
#